data_AF-A0A2E5ZN49-F1
#
_entry.id   AF-A0A2E5ZN49-F1
#
_cell.length_a   1.000
_cell.length_b   1.000
_cell.length_c   1.000
_cell.angle_alpha   90.00
_cell.angle_beta   90.00
_cell.angle_gamma   90.00
#
_symmetry.space_group_name_H-M   'P 1'
#
loop_
_entity.id
_entity.type
_entity.pdbx_description
1 polymer ?
#
loop_
_entity_poly.entity_id
_entity_poly.type
_entity_poly.pdbx_seq_one_letter_code
_entity_poly.pdbx_strand_id
1 'polypeptide(L)'
;MHWNIKDPPLQKTVAHLIDCLGVDPVIAQLLAQRGFSTFEEAKSFFRPHIGQLHDPFLMKDMDKAVARLQHAINQKENIMVYGDYDVDGTTSVSLLTHFLRSQDLEVTPYIPDRYAEGYGLSTKGIDAVKAANIKFMIALDCGIKAVKQVEYAKKLGIELIICDHHTPGDVLPDALAVLDPKRSDCTYPFKELCGCGVGFKLIQGLLQHQGKEVNEIIAYLDFVAVAIAADIVPIVGENRVLAFLGLQQLNNHPRPGLKAIMRDKPTKQIISDILFGIAPRINAAGRMKHGLDAVKLLLSESGEEAKKIAQEVEIYNTSRRKLEKEITEEALTQILENEEENNATNVVYSPHWHKGVIGIVASRIIETYYRPTLVFTMSSQGILAASARSVPGFDLYKAIDACRSHIIQFGGHKYAAGVTIKEENYKAFKENFEAQVAQTITAVQKEQALEIDLALPFTSITLKLLRVLKQMEPFGPENRSPIFYTEGVRDSGYAKLVGQDKSHLKARFIQGSSSPINAIGFSLGEKIYLLKKRSPLRIAYSIEENVWHGNVSVQLRLKDVE
;
A
#
# COMPACT_ATOMS: atom_id res chain seq x y z
N MET A 1 -10.00 -15.74 -16.50
CA MET A 1 -10.33 -14.96 -15.29
C MET A 1 -11.79 -15.24 -14.99
N HIS A 2 -12.13 -15.59 -13.76
CA HIS A 2 -13.52 -15.84 -13.39
C HIS A 2 -14.19 -14.54 -12.93
N TRP A 3 -15.38 -14.23 -13.44
CA TRP A 3 -16.11 -13.01 -13.08
C TRP A 3 -17.12 -13.30 -11.96
N ASN A 4 -16.86 -12.77 -10.77
CA ASN A 4 -17.78 -12.85 -9.64
C ASN A 4 -18.64 -11.58 -9.58
N ILE A 5 -19.92 -11.70 -9.90
CA ILE A 5 -20.86 -10.57 -9.92
C ILE A 5 -21.49 -10.46 -8.55
N LYS A 6 -21.38 -9.29 -7.91
CA LYS A 6 -21.97 -9.06 -6.60
C LYS A 6 -23.50 -9.13 -6.66
N ASP A 7 -24.08 -9.67 -5.58
CA ASP A 7 -25.52 -9.65 -5.39
C ASP A 7 -26.05 -8.21 -5.32
N PRO A 8 -27.25 -7.94 -5.88
CA PRO A 8 -27.86 -6.63 -5.79
C PRO A 8 -28.25 -6.33 -4.33
N PRO A 9 -28.06 -5.10 -3.86
CA PRO A 9 -28.47 -4.70 -2.52
C PRO A 9 -30.00 -4.67 -2.39
N LEU A 10 -30.49 -4.56 -1.15
CA LEU A 10 -31.92 -4.44 -0.86
C LEU A 10 -32.54 -3.25 -1.60
N GLN A 11 -33.55 -3.53 -2.43
CA GLN A 11 -34.21 -2.52 -3.27
C GLN A 11 -34.80 -1.36 -2.46
N LYS A 12 -35.29 -1.64 -1.24
CA LYS A 12 -35.78 -0.61 -0.33
C LYS A 12 -34.69 0.40 0.07
N THR A 13 -33.47 -0.07 0.32
CA THR A 13 -32.32 0.77 0.65
C THR A 13 -31.92 1.62 -0.54
N VAL A 14 -31.86 1.03 -1.74
CA VAL A 14 -31.55 1.75 -2.99
C VAL A 14 -32.58 2.85 -3.25
N ALA A 15 -33.87 2.53 -3.18
CA ALA A 15 -34.95 3.51 -3.40
C ALA A 15 -34.88 4.67 -2.39
N HIS A 16 -34.62 4.37 -1.11
CA HIS A 16 -34.45 5.40 -0.08
C HIS A 16 -33.27 6.34 -0.40
N LEU A 17 -32.11 5.78 -0.79
CA LEU A 17 -30.92 6.58 -1.12
C LEU A 17 -31.12 7.43 -2.38
N ILE A 18 -31.86 6.94 -3.38
CA ILE A 18 -32.23 7.74 -4.56
C ILE A 18 -33.04 8.96 -4.12
N ASP A 19 -34.07 8.74 -3.30
CA ASP A 19 -34.99 9.78 -2.86
C ASP A 19 -34.28 10.84 -2.00
N CYS A 20 -33.53 10.41 -0.98
CA CYS A 20 -32.93 11.35 -0.03
C CYS A 20 -31.68 12.07 -0.56
N LEU A 21 -30.95 11.49 -1.54
CA LEU A 21 -29.74 12.10 -2.10
C LEU A 21 -29.95 12.74 -3.48
N GLY A 22 -31.02 12.40 -4.21
CA GLY A 22 -31.24 12.86 -5.58
C GLY A 22 -30.18 12.37 -6.57
N VAL A 23 -29.63 11.17 -6.33
CA VAL A 23 -28.54 10.58 -7.14
C VAL A 23 -29.05 9.57 -8.16
N ASP A 24 -28.20 9.26 -9.13
CA ASP A 24 -28.45 8.21 -10.13
C ASP A 24 -28.63 6.83 -9.45
N PRO A 25 -29.53 5.95 -9.93
CA PRO A 25 -29.71 4.60 -9.38
C PRO A 25 -28.42 3.78 -9.27
N VAL A 26 -27.48 3.96 -10.20
CA VAL A 26 -26.16 3.30 -10.16
C VAL A 26 -25.39 3.74 -8.91
N ILE A 27 -25.41 5.03 -8.58
CA ILE A 27 -24.73 5.56 -7.40
C ILE A 27 -25.39 5.04 -6.12
N ALA A 28 -26.72 5.04 -6.05
CA ALA A 28 -27.44 4.50 -4.89
C ALA A 28 -27.16 3.01 -4.65
N GLN A 29 -27.10 2.21 -5.71
CA GLN A 29 -26.71 0.79 -5.61
C GLN A 29 -25.28 0.63 -5.11
N LEU A 30 -24.33 1.41 -5.65
CA LEU A 30 -22.94 1.39 -5.21
C LEU A 30 -22.75 1.82 -3.75
N LEU A 31 -23.56 2.76 -3.24
CA LEU A 31 -23.56 3.15 -1.84
C LEU A 31 -24.13 2.04 -0.95
N ALA A 32 -25.26 1.44 -1.35
CA ALA A 32 -25.87 0.34 -0.61
C ALA A 32 -24.97 -0.91 -0.56
N GLN A 33 -24.27 -1.23 -1.65
CA GLN A 33 -23.25 -2.29 -1.69
C GLN A 33 -22.06 -2.02 -0.76
N ARG A 34 -21.79 -0.75 -0.42
CA ARG A 34 -20.77 -0.35 0.57
C ARG A 34 -21.33 -0.29 2.00
N GLY A 35 -22.59 -0.69 2.21
CA GLY A 35 -23.24 -0.73 3.52
C GLY A 35 -23.87 0.59 3.96
N PHE A 36 -23.89 1.63 3.12
CA PHE A 36 -24.57 2.88 3.46
C PHE A 36 -26.08 2.75 3.28
N SER A 37 -26.84 3.23 4.25
CA SER A 37 -28.29 3.11 4.28
C SER A 37 -29.02 4.42 4.61
N THR A 38 -28.28 5.45 5.02
CA THR A 38 -28.85 6.75 5.43
C THR A 38 -28.22 7.93 4.70
N PHE A 39 -28.93 9.07 4.73
CA PHE A 39 -28.44 10.33 4.16
C PHE A 39 -27.13 10.80 4.82
N GLU A 40 -27.04 10.77 6.15
CA GLU A 40 -25.85 11.27 6.86
C GLU A 40 -24.61 10.39 6.63
N GLU A 41 -24.78 9.05 6.55
CA GLU A 41 -23.70 8.15 6.15
C GLU A 41 -23.16 8.47 4.75
N ALA A 42 -24.05 8.62 3.77
CA ALA A 42 -23.65 8.93 2.40
C ALA A 42 -23.02 10.33 2.28
N LYS A 43 -23.59 11.33 2.97
CA LYS A 43 -23.04 12.70 3.03
C LYS A 43 -21.66 12.70 3.66
N SER A 44 -21.48 11.99 4.77
CA SER A 44 -20.19 11.80 5.45
C SER A 44 -19.15 11.16 4.51
N PHE A 45 -19.56 10.17 3.72
CA PHE A 45 -18.72 9.50 2.73
C PHE A 45 -18.28 10.41 1.56
N PHE A 46 -19.19 11.22 1.02
CA PHE A 46 -18.91 12.14 -0.10
C PHE A 46 -18.19 13.43 0.32
N ARG A 47 -18.29 13.82 1.59
CA ARG A 47 -17.69 15.05 2.11
C ARG A 47 -16.82 14.79 3.34
N PRO A 48 -15.67 14.11 3.17
CA PRO A 48 -14.75 13.93 4.28
C PRO A 48 -14.22 15.27 4.80
N HIS A 49 -14.10 15.40 6.12
CA HIS A 49 -13.63 16.60 6.81
C HIS A 49 -13.01 16.24 8.16
N ILE A 50 -12.17 17.14 8.70
CA ILE A 50 -11.32 16.84 9.86
C ILE A 50 -12.11 16.49 11.13
N GLY A 51 -13.35 17.00 11.26
CA GLY A 51 -14.23 16.71 12.39
C GLY A 51 -14.73 15.27 12.49
N GLN A 52 -14.50 14.43 11.47
CA GLN A 52 -14.80 13.00 11.50
C GLN A 52 -13.72 12.16 12.20
N LEU A 53 -12.53 12.73 12.48
CA LEU A 53 -11.47 12.00 13.16
C LEU A 53 -11.87 11.71 14.61
N HIS A 54 -11.51 10.53 15.11
CA HIS A 54 -11.80 10.14 16.48
C HIS A 54 -10.91 10.92 17.47
N ASP A 55 -11.35 10.99 18.72
CA ASP A 55 -10.52 11.54 19.80
C ASP A 55 -9.26 10.66 19.99
N PRO A 56 -8.03 11.20 19.85
CA PRO A 56 -6.80 10.44 20.06
C PRO A 56 -6.69 9.86 21.47
N PHE A 57 -7.31 10.46 22.50
CA PHE A 57 -7.25 9.96 23.88
C PHE A 57 -8.08 8.69 24.12
N LEU A 58 -8.88 8.26 23.14
CA LEU A 58 -9.47 6.91 23.12
C LEU A 58 -8.44 5.82 22.84
N MET A 59 -7.24 6.19 22.35
CA MET A 59 -6.14 5.25 22.14
C MET A 59 -5.41 5.03 23.46
N LYS A 60 -5.25 3.75 23.81
CA LYS A 60 -4.61 3.34 25.07
C LYS A 60 -3.18 3.91 25.16
N ASP A 61 -2.83 4.43 26.34
CA ASP A 61 -1.57 5.11 26.66
C ASP A 61 -1.30 6.45 25.94
N MET A 62 -2.28 7.00 25.19
CA MET A 62 -2.13 8.32 24.56
C MET A 62 -1.86 9.42 25.58
N ASP A 63 -2.51 9.36 26.75
CA ASP A 63 -2.30 10.26 27.87
C ASP A 63 -0.83 10.27 28.34
N LYS A 64 -0.24 9.08 28.53
CA LYS A 64 1.16 8.92 28.94
C LYS A 64 2.12 9.41 27.85
N ALA A 65 1.85 9.06 26.60
CA ALA A 65 2.67 9.45 25.46
C ALA A 65 2.70 10.97 25.28
N VAL A 66 1.54 11.61 25.32
CA VAL A 66 1.39 13.07 25.22
C VAL A 66 2.06 13.77 26.39
N ALA A 67 1.84 13.31 27.63
CA ALA A 67 2.48 13.90 28.82
C ALA A 67 4.01 13.86 28.73
N ARG A 68 4.57 12.72 28.28
CA ARG A 68 6.03 12.58 28.11
C ARG A 68 6.57 13.46 27.00
N LEU A 69 5.87 13.52 25.87
CA LEU A 69 6.29 14.34 24.74
C LEU A 69 6.23 15.83 25.09
N GLN A 70 5.18 16.26 25.80
CA GLN A 70 5.07 17.62 26.33
C GLN A 70 6.21 17.94 27.30
N HIS A 71 6.61 16.99 28.16
CA HIS A 71 7.78 17.16 29.02
C HIS A 71 9.06 17.38 28.20
N ALA A 72 9.30 16.55 27.18
CA ALA A 72 10.46 16.68 26.31
C ALA A 72 10.52 18.05 25.62
N ILE A 73 9.37 18.54 25.15
CA ILE A 73 9.24 19.88 24.53
C ILE A 73 9.58 20.96 25.54
N ASN A 74 9.02 20.90 26.75
CA ASN A 74 9.25 21.91 27.80
C ASN A 74 10.71 21.94 28.26
N GLN A 75 11.38 20.79 28.30
CA GLN A 75 12.77 20.66 28.72
C GLN A 75 13.78 20.77 27.56
N LYS A 76 13.31 20.92 26.31
CA LYS A 76 14.13 20.90 25.09
C LYS A 76 15.07 19.69 25.03
N GLU A 77 14.53 18.52 25.36
CA GLU A 77 15.30 17.27 25.31
C GLU A 77 15.64 16.90 23.86
N ASN A 78 16.81 16.29 23.67
CA ASN A 78 17.15 15.65 22.39
C ASN A 78 16.32 14.38 22.25
N ILE A 79 15.65 14.21 21.11
CA ILE A 79 14.79 13.06 20.83
C ILE A 79 15.33 12.27 19.64
N MET A 80 15.36 10.94 19.73
CA MET A 80 15.51 10.09 18.55
C MET A 80 14.14 9.65 18.04
N VAL A 81 13.86 9.93 16.76
CA VAL A 81 12.66 9.42 16.08
C VAL A 81 13.08 8.26 15.20
N TYR A 82 12.63 7.06 15.56
CA TYR A 82 12.98 5.80 14.94
C TYR A 82 11.81 5.30 14.11
N GLY A 83 12.05 4.75 12.91
CA GLY A 83 11.00 4.05 12.17
C GLY A 83 11.56 3.03 11.20
N ASP A 84 10.69 2.26 10.55
CA ASP A 84 11.12 1.22 9.60
C ASP A 84 11.60 1.79 8.25
N TYR A 85 12.28 0.96 7.46
CA TYR A 85 12.91 1.33 6.20
C TYR A 85 11.97 1.44 4.99
N ASP A 86 10.68 1.14 5.16
CA ASP A 86 9.71 1.23 4.08
C ASP A 86 9.06 2.62 4.01
N VAL A 87 8.01 2.75 3.21
CA VAL A 87 7.40 4.06 2.98
C VAL A 87 6.61 4.54 4.19
N ASP A 88 5.94 3.65 4.93
CA ASP A 88 5.18 4.04 6.11
C ASP A 88 6.14 4.47 7.22
N GLY A 89 7.17 3.66 7.51
CA GLY A 89 8.21 4.01 8.47
C GLY A 89 8.95 5.31 8.13
N THR A 90 9.42 5.47 6.89
CA THR A 90 10.16 6.69 6.50
C THR A 90 9.27 7.94 6.50
N THR A 91 8.01 7.85 6.07
CA THR A 91 7.08 8.99 6.14
C THR A 91 6.65 9.30 7.58
N SER A 92 6.53 8.30 8.44
CA SER A 92 6.29 8.48 9.87
C SER A 92 7.42 9.26 10.53
N VAL A 93 8.66 8.83 10.31
CA VAL A 93 9.84 9.52 10.83
C VAL A 93 9.91 10.95 10.32
N SER A 94 9.66 11.18 9.03
CA SER A 94 9.60 12.53 8.46
C SER A 94 8.50 13.39 9.08
N LEU A 95 7.30 12.83 9.27
CA LEU A 95 6.16 13.53 9.87
C LEU A 95 6.48 14.01 11.28
N LEU A 96 6.93 13.11 12.15
CA LEU A 96 7.18 13.46 13.55
C LEU A 96 8.44 14.32 13.70
N THR A 97 9.50 14.04 12.92
CA THR A 97 10.72 14.86 12.93
C THR A 97 10.43 16.30 12.50
N HIS A 98 9.67 16.48 11.42
CA HIS A 98 9.30 17.82 10.95
C HIS A 98 8.48 18.55 12.02
N PHE A 99 7.50 17.88 12.62
CA PHE A 99 6.68 18.47 13.66
C PHE A 99 7.50 18.88 14.89
N LEU A 100 8.33 18.00 15.42
CA LEU A 100 9.11 18.28 16.62
C LEU A 100 10.16 19.37 16.40
N ARG A 101 10.79 19.43 15.22
CA ARG A 101 11.67 20.56 14.86
C ARG A 101 10.93 21.89 14.81
N SER A 102 9.66 21.89 14.36
CA SER A 102 8.82 23.10 14.42
C SER A 102 8.44 23.54 15.84
N GLN A 103 8.68 22.69 16.85
CA GLN A 103 8.54 23.01 18.27
C GLN A 103 9.89 23.38 18.91
N ASP A 104 10.92 23.67 18.11
CA ASP A 104 12.28 24.02 18.53
C ASP A 104 13.04 22.89 19.27
N LEU A 105 12.79 21.62 18.91
CA LEU A 105 13.54 20.48 19.44
C LEU A 105 14.66 20.02 18.50
N GLU A 106 15.75 19.55 19.10
CA GLU A 106 16.79 18.80 18.42
C GLU A 106 16.35 17.34 18.23
N VAL A 107 16.14 16.96 16.97
CA VAL A 107 15.59 15.64 16.61
C VAL A 107 16.53 14.88 15.70
N THR A 108 16.91 13.68 16.13
CA THR A 108 17.72 12.73 15.37
C THR A 108 16.82 11.69 14.72
N PRO A 109 16.57 11.74 13.40
CA PRO A 109 15.87 10.67 12.70
C PRO A 109 16.76 9.43 12.58
N TYR A 110 16.17 8.24 12.74
CA TYR A 110 16.83 6.97 12.59
C TYR A 110 15.97 6.00 11.77
N ILE A 111 16.60 5.31 10.84
CA ILE A 111 16.00 4.23 10.03
C ILE A 111 16.99 3.07 10.08
N PRO A 112 16.59 1.83 10.46
CA PRO A 112 17.50 0.71 10.49
C PRO A 112 17.95 0.30 9.10
N ASP A 113 19.16 -0.24 9.00
CA ASP A 113 19.63 -0.84 7.77
C ASP A 113 18.88 -2.15 7.49
N ARG A 114 18.22 -2.22 6.32
CA ARG A 114 17.42 -3.38 5.90
C ARG A 114 18.18 -4.70 5.93
N TYR A 115 19.49 -4.68 5.72
CA TYR A 115 20.31 -5.88 5.60
C TYR A 115 21.10 -6.19 6.87
N ALA A 116 21.68 -5.16 7.49
CA ALA A 116 22.56 -5.29 8.66
C ALA A 116 21.81 -5.32 9.99
N GLU A 117 20.57 -4.85 10.02
CA GLU A 117 19.71 -4.80 11.22
C GLU A 117 18.39 -5.53 11.01
N GLY A 118 17.85 -5.50 9.79
CA GLY A 118 16.57 -6.11 9.48
C GLY A 118 15.39 -5.23 9.86
N TYR A 119 14.21 -5.84 9.91
CA TYR A 119 12.95 -5.15 10.15
C TYR A 119 12.72 -4.85 11.64
N GLY A 120 12.19 -3.66 11.93
CA GLY A 120 11.74 -3.24 13.25
C GLY A 120 12.85 -2.81 14.21
N LEU A 121 12.49 -2.61 15.48
CA LEU A 121 13.40 -2.06 16.50
C LEU A 121 14.62 -2.96 16.73
N SER A 122 15.80 -2.42 16.44
CA SER A 122 17.09 -3.13 16.49
C SER A 122 17.91 -2.77 17.74
N THR A 123 18.73 -3.71 18.22
CA THR A 123 19.71 -3.42 19.30
C THR A 123 20.72 -2.36 18.87
N LYS A 124 21.19 -2.40 17.61
CA LYS A 124 22.10 -1.39 17.06
C LYS A 124 21.48 0.02 17.05
N GLY A 125 20.19 0.12 16.77
CA GLY A 125 19.43 1.36 16.86
C GLY A 125 19.41 1.90 18.29
N ILE A 126 19.15 1.04 19.27
CA ILE A 126 19.19 1.42 20.70
C ILE A 126 20.60 1.82 21.13
N ASP A 127 21.63 1.12 20.65
CA ASP A 127 23.03 1.50 20.91
C ASP A 127 23.36 2.87 20.31
N ALA A 128 22.79 3.22 19.15
CA ALA A 128 22.93 4.54 18.54
C ALA A 128 22.27 5.65 19.39
N VAL A 129 21.12 5.38 20.02
CA VAL A 129 20.49 6.30 20.99
C VAL A 129 21.44 6.59 22.15
N LYS A 130 22.02 5.53 22.74
CA LYS A 130 22.99 5.64 23.84
C LYS A 130 24.25 6.39 23.41
N ALA A 131 24.80 6.06 22.24
CA ALA A 131 26.00 6.69 21.70
C ALA A 131 25.79 8.19 21.44
N ALA A 132 24.58 8.60 21.06
CA ALA A 132 24.18 10.00 20.91
C ALA A 132 23.85 10.71 22.24
N ASN A 133 23.98 10.02 23.39
CA ASN A 133 23.60 10.50 24.72
C ASN A 133 22.13 10.98 24.79
N ILE A 134 21.26 10.32 24.03
CA ILE A 134 19.81 10.56 24.02
C ILE A 134 19.16 9.64 25.06
N LYS A 135 18.18 10.15 25.80
CA LYS A 135 17.44 9.39 26.83
C LYS A 135 15.98 9.10 26.46
N PHE A 136 15.50 9.68 25.37
CA PHE A 136 14.12 9.55 24.94
C PHE A 136 14.05 9.26 23.45
N MET A 137 13.34 8.19 23.10
CA MET A 137 13.10 7.82 21.71
C MET A 137 11.64 7.49 21.46
N ILE A 138 11.20 7.73 20.23
CA ILE A 138 9.87 7.41 19.75
C ILE A 138 10.03 6.50 18.53
N ALA A 139 9.58 5.25 18.64
CA ALA A 139 9.53 4.30 17.53
C ALA A 139 8.17 4.42 16.82
N LEU A 140 8.21 4.50 15.49
CA LEU A 140 7.06 4.66 14.61
C LEU A 140 7.05 3.50 13.62
N ASP A 141 5.87 2.95 13.33
CA ASP A 141 5.68 1.84 12.38
C ASP A 141 6.47 0.57 12.74
N CYS A 142 6.90 0.47 14.00
CA CYS A 142 7.59 -0.70 14.53
C CYS A 142 7.63 -0.68 16.05
N GLY A 143 7.91 -1.85 16.63
CA GLY A 143 8.20 -2.00 18.06
C GLY A 143 7.17 -2.83 18.81
N ILE A 144 5.95 -3.05 18.31
CA ILE A 144 4.88 -3.74 19.07
C ILE A 144 5.22 -5.18 19.48
N LYS A 145 6.20 -5.81 18.83
CA LYS A 145 6.71 -7.15 19.18
C LYS A 145 8.11 -7.14 19.81
N ALA A 146 8.71 -5.97 20.04
CA ALA A 146 10.12 -5.82 20.37
C ALA A 146 10.43 -5.93 21.88
N VAL A 147 9.82 -6.90 22.57
CA VAL A 147 9.89 -7.04 24.06
C VAL A 147 11.33 -6.99 24.58
N LYS A 148 12.24 -7.78 24.00
CA LYS A 148 13.64 -7.86 24.43
C LYS A 148 14.41 -6.57 24.19
N GLN A 149 14.12 -5.89 23.08
CA GLN A 149 14.76 -4.63 22.72
C GLN A 149 14.30 -3.51 23.64
N VAL A 150 13.01 -3.47 24.00
CA VAL A 150 12.50 -2.50 24.98
C VAL A 150 13.12 -2.73 26.37
N GLU A 151 13.23 -3.99 26.82
CA GLU A 151 13.95 -4.31 28.05
C GLU A 151 15.42 -3.85 28.02
N TYR A 152 16.09 -4.00 26.87
CA TYR A 152 17.46 -3.54 26.69
C TYR A 152 17.56 -2.01 26.75
N ALA A 153 16.68 -1.28 26.06
CA ALA A 153 16.60 0.17 26.12
C ALA A 153 16.39 0.67 27.57
N LYS A 154 15.49 0.02 28.32
CA LYS A 154 15.23 0.33 29.73
C LYS A 154 16.47 0.15 30.62
N LYS A 155 17.25 -0.93 30.42
CA LYS A 155 18.53 -1.14 31.14
C LYS A 155 19.56 -0.05 30.85
N LEU A 156 19.47 0.61 29.70
CA LEU A 156 20.32 1.73 29.32
C LEU A 156 19.78 3.09 29.80
N GLY A 157 18.63 3.11 30.48
CA GLY A 157 17.99 4.35 30.93
C GLY A 157 17.34 5.14 29.79
N ILE A 158 16.97 4.47 28.70
CA ILE A 158 16.27 5.07 27.56
C ILE A 158 14.77 4.84 27.74
N GLU A 159 14.00 5.93 27.76
CA GLU A 159 12.55 5.91 27.70
C GLU A 159 12.08 5.78 26.25
N LEU A 160 11.07 4.95 26.02
CA LEU A 160 10.57 4.63 24.69
C LEU A 160 9.05 4.78 24.63
N ILE A 161 8.58 5.53 23.63
CA ILE A 161 7.19 5.46 23.15
C ILE A 161 7.18 4.63 21.86
N ILE A 162 6.21 3.74 21.74
CA ILE A 162 5.97 2.95 20.53
C ILE A 162 4.67 3.47 19.89
N CYS A 163 4.71 3.76 18.60
CA CYS A 163 3.56 4.08 17.77
C CYS A 163 3.53 3.07 16.62
N ASP A 164 2.64 2.08 16.70
CA ASP A 164 2.64 0.95 15.79
C ASP A 164 1.20 0.58 15.41
N HIS A 165 1.05 -0.23 14.37
CA HIS A 165 -0.23 -0.68 13.84
C HIS A 165 -0.20 -2.15 13.39
N HIS A 166 0.92 -2.83 13.57
CA HIS A 166 1.07 -4.24 13.31
C HIS A 166 0.28 -5.08 14.32
N THR A 167 -0.06 -6.32 13.99
CA THR A 167 -0.75 -7.20 14.94
C THR A 167 0.10 -7.41 16.20
N PRO A 168 -0.38 -7.09 17.40
CA PRO A 168 0.38 -7.29 18.63
C PRO A 168 0.72 -8.76 18.88
N GLY A 169 1.81 -9.00 19.64
CA GLY A 169 2.11 -10.34 20.16
C GLY A 169 1.31 -10.65 21.43
N ASP A 170 1.48 -11.87 21.96
CA ASP A 170 0.82 -12.30 23.22
C ASP A 170 1.27 -11.44 24.42
N VAL A 171 2.50 -10.93 24.37
CA VAL A 171 3.08 -10.05 25.38
C VAL A 171 3.42 -8.72 24.72
N LEU A 172 2.93 -7.63 25.31
CA LEU A 172 3.28 -6.27 24.90
C LEU A 172 4.64 -5.86 25.50
N PRO A 173 5.45 -5.08 24.78
CA PRO A 173 6.68 -4.51 25.33
C PRO A 173 6.39 -3.56 26.50
N ASP A 174 7.21 -3.63 27.55
CA ASP A 174 7.13 -2.76 28.73
C ASP A 174 7.77 -1.38 28.45
N ALA A 175 7.24 -0.68 27.44
CA ALA A 175 7.64 0.68 27.06
C ALA A 175 6.87 1.71 27.91
N LEU A 176 7.27 2.99 27.87
CA LEU A 176 6.59 4.05 28.61
C LEU A 176 5.13 4.21 28.14
N ALA A 177 4.91 4.13 26.83
CA ALA A 177 3.61 4.09 26.20
C ALA A 177 3.67 3.27 24.90
N VAL A 178 2.60 2.52 24.62
CA VAL A 178 2.47 1.69 23.42
C VAL A 178 1.19 2.06 22.67
N LEU A 179 1.27 3.00 21.76
CA LEU A 179 0.17 3.45 20.93
C LEU A 179 -0.02 2.48 19.77
N ASP A 180 -1.03 1.62 19.89
CA ASP A 180 -1.46 0.73 18.81
C ASP A 180 -2.96 0.46 18.95
N PRO A 181 -3.78 0.80 17.92
CA PRO A 181 -5.22 0.61 18.00
C PRO A 181 -5.62 -0.87 18.06
N LYS A 182 -4.80 -1.81 17.57
CA LYS A 182 -5.07 -3.26 17.52
C LYS A 182 -4.77 -3.99 18.82
N ARG A 183 -4.24 -3.30 19.85
CA ARG A 183 -4.15 -3.86 21.20
C ARG A 183 -5.50 -4.35 21.69
N SER A 184 -5.51 -5.51 22.35
CA SER A 184 -6.72 -6.12 22.91
C SER A 184 -7.35 -5.26 24.02
N ASP A 185 -6.58 -4.43 24.70
CA ASP A 185 -7.03 -3.50 25.75
C ASP A 185 -7.30 -2.07 25.26
N CYS A 186 -7.23 -1.82 23.94
CA CYS A 186 -7.42 -0.51 23.34
C CYS A 186 -8.84 -0.34 22.78
N THR A 187 -9.55 0.68 23.26
CA THR A 187 -10.94 0.98 22.89
C THR A 187 -11.05 1.93 21.69
N TYR A 188 -9.93 2.34 21.09
CA TYR A 188 -9.91 3.24 19.94
C TYR A 188 -10.78 2.68 18.78
N PRO A 189 -11.72 3.45 18.22
CA PRO A 189 -12.77 2.88 17.35
C PRO A 189 -12.27 2.33 16.02
N PHE A 190 -11.18 2.87 15.47
CA PHE A 190 -10.69 2.52 14.14
C PHE A 190 -9.35 1.78 14.21
N LYS A 191 -9.33 0.52 13.77
CA LYS A 191 -8.19 -0.40 13.97
C LYS A 191 -7.14 -0.37 12.86
N GLU A 192 -7.45 0.23 11.73
CA GLU A 192 -6.68 0.06 10.49
C GLU A 192 -5.80 1.26 10.13
N LEU A 193 -5.46 2.13 11.10
CA LEU A 193 -4.46 3.19 10.87
C LEU A 193 -3.14 2.59 10.37
N CYS A 194 -2.43 3.29 9.49
CA CYS A 194 -1.03 3.02 9.20
C CYS A 194 -0.13 3.57 10.33
N GLY A 195 1.15 3.17 10.39
CA GLY A 195 2.11 3.66 11.38
C GLY A 195 2.22 5.19 11.40
N CYS A 196 2.25 5.82 10.23
CA CYS A 196 2.25 7.28 10.07
C CYS A 196 0.95 7.90 10.56
N GLY A 197 -0.18 7.19 10.39
CA GLY A 197 -1.47 7.55 10.95
C GLY A 197 -1.47 7.57 12.48
N VAL A 198 -0.85 6.58 13.13
CA VAL A 198 -0.69 6.57 14.60
C VAL A 198 0.21 7.71 15.07
N GLY A 199 1.33 7.96 14.39
CA GLY A 199 2.19 9.12 14.65
C GLY A 199 1.45 10.47 14.50
N PHE A 200 0.56 10.57 13.51
CA PHE A 200 -0.33 11.71 13.34
C PHE A 200 -1.31 11.86 14.52
N LYS A 201 -1.89 10.75 15.03
CA LYS A 201 -2.75 10.80 16.22
C LYS A 201 -2.01 11.26 17.48
N LEU A 202 -0.73 10.90 17.63
CA LEU A 202 0.12 11.42 18.73
C LEU A 202 0.27 12.94 18.65
N ILE A 203 0.54 13.49 17.45
CA ILE A 203 0.59 14.94 17.25
C ILE A 203 -0.77 15.57 17.55
N GLN A 204 -1.87 14.96 17.09
CA GLN A 204 -3.22 15.44 17.38
C GLN A 204 -3.49 15.52 18.88
N GLY A 205 -3.17 14.46 19.63
CA GLY A 205 -3.34 14.42 21.09
C GLY A 205 -2.52 15.48 21.81
N LEU A 206 -1.28 15.72 21.37
CA LEU A 206 -0.44 16.78 21.91
C LEU A 206 -1.01 18.17 21.64
N LEU A 207 -1.44 18.47 20.41
CA LEU A 207 -2.04 19.77 20.07
C LEU A 207 -3.33 20.01 20.85
N GLN A 208 -4.18 18.99 21.00
CA GLN A 208 -5.39 19.06 21.83
C GLN A 208 -5.04 19.31 23.30
N HIS A 209 -4.01 18.65 23.84
CA HIS A 209 -3.52 18.91 25.20
C HIS A 209 -3.02 20.34 25.40
N GLN A 210 -2.43 20.95 24.36
CA GLN A 210 -2.00 22.34 24.35
C GLN A 210 -3.15 23.34 24.12
N GLY A 211 -4.38 22.88 23.92
CA GLY A 211 -5.53 23.74 23.58
C GLY A 211 -5.46 24.36 22.18
N LYS A 212 -4.67 23.77 21.27
CA LYS A 212 -4.53 24.21 19.88
C LYS A 212 -5.59 23.58 18.99
N GLU A 213 -5.97 24.32 17.95
CA GLU A 213 -6.93 23.86 16.95
C GLU A 213 -6.35 22.77 16.04
N VAL A 214 -7.17 21.79 15.68
CA VAL A 214 -6.75 20.64 14.86
C VAL A 214 -6.27 21.08 13.47
N ASN A 215 -6.69 22.24 12.96
CA ASN A 215 -6.35 22.68 11.60
C ASN A 215 -4.83 22.81 11.35
N GLU A 216 -4.02 23.06 12.38
CA GLU A 216 -2.55 23.14 12.25
C GLU A 216 -1.93 21.81 11.79
N ILE A 217 -2.58 20.68 12.05
CA ILE A 217 -2.08 19.36 11.68
C ILE A 217 -2.31 19.00 10.20
N ILE A 218 -3.21 19.71 9.51
CA ILE A 218 -3.61 19.39 8.12
C ILE A 218 -2.41 19.39 7.17
N ALA A 219 -1.42 20.26 7.43
CA ALA A 219 -0.19 20.34 6.64
C ALA A 219 0.65 19.05 6.65
N TYR A 220 0.39 18.11 7.57
CA TYR A 220 1.07 16.82 7.68
C TYR A 220 0.32 15.67 7.01
N LEU A 221 -0.91 15.91 6.54
CA LEU A 221 -1.72 14.85 5.94
C LEU A 221 -1.18 14.37 4.59
N ASP A 222 -0.30 15.12 3.93
CA ASP A 222 0.38 14.64 2.74
C ASP A 222 1.31 13.44 3.03
N PHE A 223 2.03 13.45 4.16
CA PHE A 223 2.77 12.26 4.62
C PHE A 223 1.84 11.10 4.92
N VAL A 224 0.73 11.35 5.62
CA VAL A 224 -0.24 10.30 5.99
C VAL A 224 -0.90 9.70 4.75
N ALA A 225 -1.26 10.50 3.75
CA ALA A 225 -1.80 9.99 2.48
C ALA A 225 -0.78 9.15 1.70
N VAL A 226 0.51 9.52 1.76
CA VAL A 226 1.58 8.72 1.15
C VAL A 226 1.72 7.37 1.85
N ALA A 227 1.72 7.36 3.19
CA ALA A 227 1.76 6.15 3.99
C ALA A 227 0.55 5.24 3.73
N ILE A 228 -0.68 5.76 3.83
CA ILE A 228 -1.92 5.00 3.59
C ILE A 228 -1.89 4.32 2.21
N ALA A 229 -1.45 5.05 1.19
CA ALA A 229 -1.38 4.50 -0.16
C ALA A 229 -0.29 3.43 -0.29
N ALA A 230 0.87 3.63 0.32
CA ALA A 230 2.03 2.75 0.16
C ALA A 230 1.94 1.47 1.00
N ASP A 231 1.32 1.54 2.18
CA ASP A 231 1.09 0.41 3.07
C ASP A 231 -0.19 -0.37 2.72
N ILE A 232 -1.01 0.16 1.80
CA ILE A 232 -2.19 -0.53 1.24
C ILE A 232 -3.19 -0.86 2.38
N VAL A 233 -3.33 0.03 3.36
CA VAL A 233 -4.36 -0.07 4.39
C VAL A 233 -5.75 0.26 3.83
N PRO A 234 -6.83 -0.27 4.44
CA PRO A 234 -8.21 0.06 4.08
C PRO A 234 -8.49 1.57 4.00
N ILE A 235 -9.07 2.05 2.89
CA ILE A 235 -9.48 3.45 2.70
C ILE A 235 -10.97 3.59 3.05
N VAL A 236 -11.26 3.34 4.33
CA VAL A 236 -12.56 3.48 4.99
C VAL A 236 -12.35 4.20 6.33
N GLY A 237 -13.42 4.59 7.02
CA GLY A 237 -13.32 5.24 8.33
C GLY A 237 -12.36 6.44 8.34
N GLU A 238 -11.48 6.51 9.35
CA GLU A 238 -10.50 7.60 9.47
C GLU A 238 -9.49 7.63 8.34
N ASN A 239 -8.99 6.48 7.85
CA ASN A 239 -8.05 6.46 6.72
C ASN A 239 -8.64 7.11 5.47
N ARG A 240 -9.95 6.98 5.23
CA ARG A 240 -10.60 7.69 4.11
C ARG A 240 -10.54 9.20 4.29
N VAL A 241 -10.81 9.70 5.50
CA VAL A 241 -10.75 11.13 5.82
C VAL A 241 -9.33 11.66 5.68
N LEU A 242 -8.35 10.96 6.27
CA LEU A 242 -6.93 11.30 6.22
C LEU A 242 -6.40 11.29 4.79
N ALA A 243 -6.72 10.26 4.01
CA ALA A 243 -6.32 10.17 2.61
C ALA A 243 -6.98 11.25 1.74
N PHE A 244 -8.27 11.56 1.94
CA PHE A 244 -8.97 12.58 1.17
C PHE A 244 -8.36 13.97 1.41
N LEU A 245 -8.20 14.36 2.67
CA LEU A 245 -7.62 15.65 3.04
C LEU A 245 -6.12 15.71 2.72
N GLY A 246 -5.40 14.61 2.87
CA GLY A 246 -3.98 14.51 2.51
C GLY A 246 -3.73 14.61 1.02
N LEU A 247 -4.61 14.04 0.18
CA LEU A 247 -4.57 14.28 -1.26
C LEU A 247 -4.87 15.74 -1.62
N GLN A 248 -5.78 16.41 -0.91
CA GLN A 248 -5.99 17.84 -1.10
C GLN A 248 -4.73 18.64 -0.76
N GLN A 249 -4.08 18.33 0.36
CA GLN A 249 -2.80 18.94 0.76
C GLN A 249 -1.72 18.70 -0.30
N LEU A 250 -1.52 17.45 -0.73
CA LEU A 250 -0.54 17.07 -1.74
C LEU A 250 -0.76 17.77 -3.09
N ASN A 251 -2.01 17.96 -3.50
CA ASN A 251 -2.33 18.59 -4.78
C ASN A 251 -2.22 20.12 -4.74
N ASN A 252 -2.58 20.75 -3.62
CA ASN A 252 -2.66 22.20 -3.52
C ASN A 252 -1.37 22.82 -2.97
N HIS A 253 -0.75 22.18 -1.98
CA HIS A 253 0.42 22.67 -1.26
C HIS A 253 1.44 21.55 -0.99
N PRO A 254 1.97 20.88 -2.04
CA PRO A 254 2.94 19.81 -1.84
C PRO A 254 4.24 20.35 -1.23
N ARG A 255 4.76 19.66 -0.21
CA ARG A 255 6.11 19.90 0.32
C ARG A 255 7.18 19.76 -0.76
N PRO A 256 8.34 20.45 -0.65
CA PRO A 256 9.40 20.42 -1.64
C PRO A 256 9.83 19.00 -2.05
N GLY A 257 10.05 18.12 -1.05
CA GLY A 257 10.44 16.73 -1.26
C GLY A 257 9.47 15.92 -2.11
N LEU A 258 8.19 15.94 -1.73
CA LEU A 258 7.12 15.23 -2.47
C LEU A 258 6.94 15.82 -3.87
N LYS A 259 6.94 17.15 -4.00
CA LYS A 259 6.83 17.85 -5.28
C LYS A 259 7.93 17.43 -6.26
N ALA A 260 9.15 17.20 -5.78
CA ALA A 260 10.28 16.82 -6.61
C ALA A 260 10.16 15.41 -7.24
N ILE A 261 9.37 14.51 -6.64
CA ILE A 261 9.20 13.12 -7.11
C ILE A 261 7.80 12.80 -7.67
N MET A 262 6.86 13.74 -7.51
CA MET A 262 5.54 13.71 -8.14
C MET A 262 5.65 13.79 -9.67
N ARG A 263 4.75 13.09 -10.37
CA ARG A 263 4.66 13.19 -11.82
C ARG A 263 3.91 14.46 -12.20
N ASP A 264 4.47 15.20 -13.15
CA ASP A 264 3.75 16.30 -13.79
C ASP A 264 2.65 15.74 -14.69
N LYS A 265 1.41 16.18 -14.48
CA LYS A 265 0.23 15.71 -15.21
C LYS A 265 -0.92 16.73 -15.13
N PRO A 266 -1.83 16.75 -16.11
CA PRO A 266 -2.93 17.72 -16.15
C PRO A 266 -4.05 17.47 -15.13
N THR A 267 -4.04 16.33 -14.44
CA THR A 267 -5.05 15.94 -13.44
C THR A 267 -4.48 15.94 -12.03
N LYS A 268 -5.35 15.93 -11.02
CA LYS A 268 -4.92 15.79 -9.62
C LYS A 268 -4.27 14.43 -9.37
N GLN A 269 -3.25 14.39 -8.52
CA GLN A 269 -2.73 13.16 -7.95
C GLN A 269 -3.84 12.43 -7.18
N ILE A 270 -3.91 11.13 -7.39
CA ILE A 270 -4.77 10.18 -6.69
C ILE A 270 -3.91 9.11 -6.01
N ILE A 271 -4.53 8.26 -5.18
CA ILE A 271 -3.84 7.14 -4.49
C ILE A 271 -2.99 6.30 -5.44
N SER A 272 -3.50 6.01 -6.65
CA SER A 272 -2.77 5.25 -7.66
C SER A 272 -1.47 5.93 -8.12
N ASP A 273 -1.42 7.27 -8.19
CA ASP A 273 -0.19 7.96 -8.57
C ASP A 273 0.86 7.91 -7.46
N ILE A 274 0.40 7.94 -6.20
CA ILE A 274 1.27 7.73 -5.05
C ILE A 274 1.87 6.32 -5.12
N LEU A 275 1.01 5.30 -5.23
CA LEU A 275 1.40 3.89 -5.20
C LEU A 275 2.37 3.51 -6.33
N PHE A 276 2.17 4.03 -7.55
CA PHE A 276 2.99 3.67 -8.72
C PHE A 276 4.03 4.74 -9.10
N GLY A 277 4.06 5.88 -8.41
CA GLY A 277 4.93 7.02 -8.71
C GLY A 277 5.81 7.43 -7.53
N ILE A 278 5.20 7.84 -6.42
CA ILE A 278 5.90 8.40 -5.25
C ILE A 278 6.47 7.28 -4.37
N ALA A 279 5.63 6.36 -3.92
CA ALA A 279 6.01 5.28 -3.00
C ALA A 279 7.18 4.42 -3.51
N PRO A 280 7.25 4.01 -4.80
CA PRO A 280 8.35 3.19 -5.29
C PRO A 280 9.70 3.92 -5.28
N ARG A 281 9.72 5.26 -5.33
CA ARG A 281 10.93 6.07 -5.24
C ARG A 281 11.43 6.15 -3.81
N ILE A 282 10.55 6.46 -2.87
CA ILE A 282 10.84 6.46 -1.42
C ILE A 282 11.39 5.08 -1.01
N ASN A 283 10.70 4.00 -1.37
CA ASN A 283 11.10 2.64 -1.03
C ASN A 283 12.42 2.21 -1.70
N ALA A 284 12.76 2.76 -2.87
CA ALA A 284 14.02 2.45 -3.55
C ALA A 284 15.24 2.87 -2.74
N ALA A 285 15.16 3.97 -1.96
CA ALA A 285 16.25 4.38 -1.08
C ALA A 285 16.60 3.29 -0.06
N GLY A 286 15.60 2.75 0.65
CA GLY A 286 15.80 1.68 1.64
C GLY A 286 16.08 0.29 1.03
N ARG A 287 15.87 0.08 -0.27
CA ARG A 287 16.21 -1.18 -0.97
C ARG A 287 17.60 -1.17 -1.58
N MET A 288 18.04 -0.02 -2.09
CA MET A 288 19.30 0.09 -2.83
C MET A 288 20.43 0.69 -2.01
N LYS A 289 20.11 1.46 -0.97
CA LYS A 289 21.09 2.12 -0.10
C LYS A 289 20.52 2.18 1.33
N HIS A 290 20.18 3.37 1.83
CA HIS A 290 19.70 3.57 3.20
C HIS A 290 18.41 4.41 3.20
N GLY A 291 17.42 4.01 3.99
CA GLY A 291 16.10 4.68 4.03
C GLY A 291 16.14 6.13 4.53
N LEU A 292 17.19 6.49 5.27
CA LEU A 292 17.42 7.88 5.70
C LEU A 292 17.54 8.88 4.52
N ASP A 293 17.97 8.44 3.34
CA ASP A 293 18.01 9.32 2.17
C ASP A 293 16.60 9.72 1.69
N ALA A 294 15.59 8.86 1.90
CA ALA A 294 14.20 9.24 1.69
C ALA A 294 13.71 10.23 2.75
N VAL A 295 14.09 10.03 4.02
CA VAL A 295 13.74 10.97 5.10
C VAL A 295 14.31 12.36 4.82
N LYS A 296 15.57 12.47 4.37
CA LYS A 296 16.19 13.75 3.96
C LYS A 296 15.44 14.43 2.82
N LEU A 297 15.03 13.67 1.80
CA LEU A 297 14.21 14.20 0.70
C LEU A 297 12.89 14.77 1.23
N LEU A 298 12.18 14.00 2.05
CA LEU A 298 10.87 14.37 2.59
C LEU A 298 10.94 15.57 3.55
N LEU A 299 12.09 15.77 4.21
CA LEU A 299 12.37 16.89 5.11
C LEU A 299 13.03 18.11 4.43
N SER A 300 13.26 18.08 3.11
CA SER A 300 13.92 19.19 2.42
C SER A 300 13.11 20.49 2.52
N GLU A 301 13.79 21.58 2.88
CA GLU A 301 13.16 22.88 3.13
C GLU A 301 13.01 23.72 1.86
N SER A 302 13.87 23.47 0.86
CA SER A 302 13.89 24.20 -0.40
C SER A 302 13.66 23.29 -1.61
N GLY A 303 13.11 23.87 -2.68
CA GLY A 303 12.93 23.17 -3.95
C GLY A 303 14.24 22.77 -4.63
N GLU A 304 15.33 23.51 -4.38
CA GLU A 304 16.65 23.22 -4.96
C GLU A 304 17.30 22.00 -4.29
N GLU A 305 17.30 21.98 -2.95
CA GLU A 305 17.76 20.84 -2.17
C GLU A 305 16.96 19.57 -2.51
N ALA A 306 15.62 19.69 -2.50
CA ALA A 306 14.73 18.58 -2.82
C ALA A 306 15.00 18.01 -4.22
N LYS A 307 15.25 18.85 -5.23
CA LYS A 307 15.58 18.40 -6.59
C LYS A 307 16.88 17.61 -6.62
N LYS A 308 17.92 18.05 -5.90
CA LYS A 308 19.21 17.35 -5.85
C LYS A 308 19.06 15.96 -5.23
N ILE A 309 18.39 15.87 -4.07
CA ILE A 309 18.18 14.58 -3.40
C ILE A 309 17.24 13.68 -4.24
N ALA A 310 16.22 14.25 -4.88
CA ALA A 310 15.32 13.50 -5.75
C ALA A 310 16.04 12.86 -6.94
N GLN A 311 17.08 13.49 -7.49
CA GLN A 311 17.90 12.90 -8.55
C GLN A 311 18.63 11.65 -8.07
N GLU A 312 19.18 11.66 -6.85
CA GLU A 312 19.83 10.48 -6.25
C GLU A 312 18.81 9.36 -6.01
N VAL A 313 17.63 9.70 -5.49
CA VAL A 313 16.53 8.75 -5.30
C VAL A 313 16.05 8.15 -6.62
N GLU A 314 16.00 8.93 -7.70
CA GLU A 314 15.64 8.43 -9.03
C GLU A 314 16.70 7.46 -9.60
N ILE A 315 17.98 7.68 -9.31
CA ILE A 315 19.04 6.72 -9.66
C ILE A 315 18.79 5.39 -8.94
N TYR A 316 18.49 5.41 -7.64
CA TYR A 316 18.16 4.19 -6.89
C TYR A 316 16.93 3.49 -7.46
N ASN A 317 15.88 4.24 -7.77
CA ASN A 317 14.65 3.70 -8.35
C ASN A 317 14.88 3.07 -9.74
N THR A 318 15.69 3.73 -10.59
CA THR A 318 16.05 3.24 -11.93
C THR A 318 16.87 1.96 -11.84
N SER A 319 17.91 1.95 -11.00
CA SER A 319 18.74 0.76 -10.76
C SER A 319 17.93 -0.41 -10.21
N ARG A 320 17.03 -0.15 -9.25
CA ARG A 320 16.11 -1.16 -8.71
C ARG A 320 15.22 -1.75 -9.80
N ARG A 321 14.61 -0.91 -10.65
CA ARG A 321 13.75 -1.36 -11.75
C ARG A 321 14.49 -2.20 -12.79
N LYS A 322 15.74 -1.83 -13.10
CA LYS A 322 16.60 -2.58 -14.00
C LYS A 322 16.86 -3.99 -13.45
N LEU A 323 17.32 -4.08 -12.19
CA LEU A 323 17.53 -5.38 -11.52
C LEU A 323 16.23 -6.18 -11.38
N GLU A 324 15.10 -5.54 -11.06
CA GLU A 324 13.78 -6.18 -10.99
C GLU A 324 13.45 -6.88 -12.31
N LYS A 325 13.65 -6.19 -13.43
CA LYS A 325 13.39 -6.73 -14.76
C LYS A 325 14.33 -7.91 -15.09
N GLU A 326 15.63 -7.71 -14.94
CA GLU A 326 16.65 -8.73 -15.24
C GLU A 326 16.42 -10.00 -14.43
N ILE A 327 16.23 -9.88 -13.11
CA ILE A 327 15.99 -11.02 -12.22
C ILE A 327 14.65 -11.71 -12.55
N THR A 328 13.61 -10.95 -12.92
CA THR A 328 12.33 -11.55 -13.32
C THR A 328 12.48 -12.37 -14.61
N GLU A 329 13.19 -11.86 -15.61
CA GLU A 329 13.45 -12.59 -16.87
C GLU A 329 14.26 -13.86 -16.63
N GLU A 330 15.31 -13.81 -15.81
CA GLU A 330 16.09 -14.99 -15.41
C GLU A 330 15.24 -16.01 -14.65
N ALA A 331 14.43 -15.56 -13.69
CA ALA A 331 13.57 -16.45 -12.90
C ALA A 331 12.49 -17.14 -13.75
N LEU A 332 11.87 -16.41 -14.69
CA LEU A 332 10.90 -16.99 -15.63
C LEU A 332 11.59 -18.00 -16.55
N THR A 333 12.80 -17.71 -17.03
CA THR A 333 13.60 -18.63 -17.85
C THR A 333 13.93 -19.91 -17.08
N GLN A 334 14.34 -19.80 -15.81
CA GLN A 334 14.61 -20.96 -14.95
C GLN A 334 13.38 -21.86 -14.78
N ILE A 335 12.17 -21.30 -14.67
CA ILE A 335 10.93 -22.10 -14.56
C ILE A 335 10.71 -22.91 -15.85
N LEU A 336 10.94 -22.28 -17.01
CA LEU A 336 10.79 -22.93 -18.32
C LEU A 336 11.84 -24.04 -18.52
N GLU A 337 13.11 -23.75 -18.26
CA GLU A 337 14.23 -24.69 -18.44
C GLU A 337 14.14 -25.91 -17.51
N ASN A 338 13.54 -25.75 -16.32
CA ASN A 338 13.30 -26.85 -15.38
C ASN A 338 11.98 -27.60 -15.63
N GLU A 339 11.20 -27.21 -16.64
CA GLU A 339 9.88 -27.79 -16.95
C GLU A 339 8.86 -27.67 -15.80
N GLU A 340 8.93 -26.58 -15.02
CA GLU A 340 8.14 -26.36 -13.80
C GLU A 340 6.86 -25.55 -14.04
N GLU A 341 6.48 -25.33 -15.29
CA GLU A 341 5.30 -24.53 -15.68
C GLU A 341 4.00 -25.08 -15.09
N ASN A 342 3.91 -26.39 -14.86
CA ASN A 342 2.69 -27.05 -14.38
C ASN A 342 2.67 -27.31 -12.86
N ASN A 343 3.69 -26.87 -12.13
CA ASN A 343 3.76 -27.03 -10.67
C ASN A 343 2.67 -26.23 -9.93
N ALA A 344 2.41 -26.57 -8.68
CA ALA A 344 1.56 -25.78 -7.79
C ALA A 344 2.28 -24.54 -7.24
N THR A 345 3.62 -24.47 -7.37
CA THR A 345 4.45 -23.39 -6.84
C THR A 345 5.48 -22.88 -7.86
N ASN A 346 6.04 -21.70 -7.59
CA ASN A 346 7.29 -21.25 -8.18
C ASN A 346 8.37 -21.23 -7.09
N VAL A 347 9.46 -21.96 -7.27
CA VAL A 347 10.61 -21.89 -6.36
C VAL A 347 11.87 -21.74 -7.20
N VAL A 348 12.42 -20.54 -7.21
CA VAL A 348 13.53 -20.13 -8.07
C VAL A 348 14.71 -19.64 -7.24
N TYR A 349 15.93 -19.82 -7.75
CA TYR A 349 17.16 -19.47 -7.05
C TYR A 349 18.25 -19.03 -8.03
N SER A 350 18.94 -17.95 -7.66
CA SER A 350 20.27 -17.66 -8.18
C SER A 350 21.14 -16.96 -7.13
N PRO A 351 22.43 -17.30 -7.02
CA PRO A 351 23.32 -16.70 -6.01
C PRO A 351 23.58 -15.20 -6.22
N HIS A 352 23.43 -14.67 -7.45
CA HIS A 352 23.72 -13.25 -7.75
C HIS A 352 22.51 -12.31 -7.61
N TRP A 353 21.31 -12.83 -7.33
CA TRP A 353 20.12 -11.99 -7.25
C TRP A 353 20.13 -11.05 -6.05
N HIS A 354 19.75 -9.80 -6.26
CA HIS A 354 19.83 -8.79 -5.20
C HIS A 354 18.73 -8.99 -4.14
N LYS A 355 19.13 -9.20 -2.87
CA LYS A 355 18.21 -9.45 -1.73
C LYS A 355 17.12 -8.38 -1.56
N GLY A 356 17.39 -7.12 -1.90
CA GLY A 356 16.39 -6.04 -1.87
C GLY A 356 15.28 -6.12 -2.91
N VAL A 357 15.44 -6.97 -3.93
CA VAL A 357 14.61 -7.02 -5.14
C VAL A 357 13.80 -8.32 -5.24
N ILE A 358 14.29 -9.43 -4.69
CA ILE A 358 13.65 -10.76 -4.78
C ILE A 358 12.18 -10.79 -4.35
N GLY A 359 11.77 -9.95 -3.37
CA GLY A 359 10.38 -9.86 -2.95
C GLY A 359 9.45 -9.19 -3.98
N ILE A 360 9.98 -8.31 -4.83
CA ILE A 360 9.23 -7.70 -5.93
C ILE A 360 9.12 -8.69 -7.08
N VAL A 361 10.21 -9.39 -7.37
CA VAL A 361 10.26 -10.46 -8.39
C VAL A 361 9.25 -11.56 -8.05
N ALA A 362 9.14 -11.97 -6.77
CA ALA A 362 8.15 -12.95 -6.34
C ALA A 362 6.72 -12.52 -6.71
N SER A 363 6.38 -11.24 -6.53
CA SER A 363 5.07 -10.72 -6.95
C SER A 363 4.90 -10.71 -8.47
N ARG A 364 5.95 -10.41 -9.25
CA ARG A 364 5.91 -10.45 -10.72
C ARG A 364 5.67 -11.84 -11.27
N ILE A 365 6.31 -12.84 -10.69
CA ILE A 365 6.11 -14.24 -11.08
C ILE A 365 4.68 -14.69 -10.75
N ILE A 366 4.09 -14.21 -9.64
CA ILE A 366 2.66 -14.44 -9.33
C ILE A 366 1.75 -13.80 -10.39
N GLU A 367 2.08 -12.62 -10.92
CA GLU A 367 1.29 -12.01 -12.00
C GLU A 367 1.25 -12.89 -13.27
N THR A 368 2.30 -13.68 -13.52
CA THR A 368 2.40 -14.59 -14.68
C THR A 368 1.74 -15.96 -14.43
N TYR A 369 2.11 -16.63 -13.34
CA TYR A 369 1.71 -18.02 -13.07
C TYR A 369 0.59 -18.17 -12.02
N TYR A 370 0.20 -17.09 -11.34
CA TYR A 370 -0.86 -17.05 -10.32
C TYR A 370 -0.82 -18.19 -9.30
N ARG A 371 0.35 -18.40 -8.68
CA ARG A 371 0.58 -19.46 -7.68
C ARG A 371 1.63 -19.05 -6.64
N PRO A 372 1.64 -19.65 -5.42
CA PRO A 372 2.62 -19.31 -4.39
C PRO A 372 4.06 -19.35 -4.90
N THR A 373 4.84 -18.31 -4.59
CA THR A 373 6.16 -18.09 -5.17
C THR A 373 7.22 -17.81 -4.10
N LEU A 374 8.38 -18.46 -4.20
CA LEU A 374 9.61 -18.15 -3.46
C LEU A 374 10.75 -17.84 -4.41
N VAL A 375 11.45 -16.74 -4.13
CA VAL A 375 12.66 -16.34 -4.87
C VAL A 375 13.82 -16.30 -3.89
N PHE A 376 14.78 -17.22 -4.07
CA PHE A 376 15.99 -17.36 -3.25
C PHE A 376 17.18 -16.62 -3.83
N THR A 377 18.04 -16.13 -2.96
CA THR A 377 19.39 -15.66 -3.28
C THR A 377 20.38 -16.06 -2.20
N MET A 378 21.68 -16.01 -2.50
CA MET A 378 22.74 -16.22 -1.52
C MET A 378 22.80 -15.02 -0.56
N SER A 379 22.66 -15.27 0.75
CA SER A 379 22.79 -14.24 1.79
C SER A 379 24.18 -14.20 2.40
N SER A 380 24.85 -15.35 2.48
CA SER A 380 26.25 -15.52 2.87
C SER A 380 26.71 -16.90 2.40
N GLN A 381 28.00 -17.21 2.53
CA GLN A 381 28.53 -18.51 2.11
C GLN A 381 27.70 -19.68 2.68
N GLY A 382 27.13 -20.51 1.81
CA GLY A 382 26.31 -21.68 2.17
C GLY A 382 24.93 -21.37 2.78
N ILE A 383 24.49 -20.12 2.80
CA ILE A 383 23.20 -19.70 3.39
C ILE A 383 22.39 -18.93 2.35
N LEU A 384 21.16 -19.39 2.12
CA LEU A 384 20.22 -18.77 1.18
C LEU A 384 19.13 -18.02 1.94
N ALA A 385 18.73 -16.87 1.42
CA ALA A 385 17.57 -16.13 1.87
C ALA A 385 16.55 -16.00 0.74
N ALA A 386 15.28 -16.23 1.05
CA ALA A 386 14.17 -16.07 0.13
C ALA A 386 13.17 -15.01 0.59
N SER A 387 12.49 -14.42 -0.39
CA SER A 387 11.21 -13.78 -0.16
C SER A 387 10.10 -14.60 -0.81
N ALA A 388 9.05 -14.83 -0.03
CA ALA A 388 7.90 -15.63 -0.40
C ALA A 388 6.66 -14.74 -0.54
N ARG A 389 5.81 -15.02 -1.54
CA ARG A 389 4.54 -14.34 -1.80
C ARG A 389 3.45 -15.36 -2.14
N SER A 390 2.21 -15.01 -1.84
CA SER A 390 1.06 -15.90 -2.02
C SER A 390 -0.05 -15.32 -2.87
N VAL A 391 -0.95 -16.19 -3.32
CA VAL A 391 -2.21 -15.82 -3.98
C VAL A 391 -3.31 -15.58 -2.96
N PRO A 392 -4.35 -14.80 -3.30
CA PRO A 392 -5.49 -14.57 -2.41
C PRO A 392 -6.10 -15.88 -1.89
N GLY A 393 -6.40 -15.91 -0.60
CA GLY A 393 -7.04 -17.05 0.06
C GLY A 393 -6.07 -18.17 0.51
N PHE A 394 -4.86 -18.28 -0.04
CA PHE A 394 -3.89 -19.31 0.37
C PHE A 394 -3.08 -18.86 1.61
N ASP A 395 -2.79 -19.79 2.52
CA ASP A 395 -1.99 -19.51 3.74
C ASP A 395 -0.55 -19.97 3.55
N LEU A 396 0.28 -19.04 3.07
CA LEU A 396 1.70 -19.28 2.80
C LEU A 396 2.50 -19.57 4.07
N TYR A 397 2.13 -18.95 5.18
CA TYR A 397 2.84 -19.14 6.44
C TYR A 397 2.77 -20.60 6.88
N LYS A 398 1.56 -21.19 6.85
CA LYS A 398 1.37 -22.61 7.19
C LYS A 398 2.11 -23.54 6.23
N ALA A 399 2.12 -23.21 4.94
CA ALA A 399 2.84 -24.01 3.95
C ALA A 399 4.36 -24.00 4.20
N ILE A 400 4.93 -22.85 4.56
CA ILE A 400 6.36 -22.73 4.90
C ILE A 400 6.66 -23.42 6.24
N ASP A 401 5.79 -23.27 7.24
CA ASP A 401 5.97 -23.90 8.55
C ASP A 401 5.97 -25.44 8.48
N ALA A 402 5.18 -26.02 7.56
CA ALA A 402 5.22 -27.45 7.28
C ALA A 402 6.60 -27.94 6.76
N CYS A 403 7.42 -27.04 6.19
CA CYS A 403 8.78 -27.32 5.72
C CYS A 403 9.87 -26.97 6.74
N ARG A 404 9.53 -26.75 8.02
CA ARG A 404 10.44 -26.25 9.08
C ARG A 404 11.72 -27.07 9.25
N SER A 405 11.73 -28.36 8.95
CA SER A 405 12.92 -29.23 9.01
C SER A 405 14.10 -28.73 8.16
N HIS A 406 13.84 -27.96 7.10
CA HIS A 406 14.86 -27.44 6.18
C HIS A 406 15.25 -25.99 6.46
N ILE A 407 14.61 -25.34 7.43
CA ILE A 407 14.64 -23.89 7.66
C ILE A 407 15.53 -23.53 8.86
N ILE A 408 16.40 -22.55 8.68
CA ILE A 408 17.17 -21.93 9.78
C ILE A 408 16.28 -20.95 10.54
N GLN A 409 15.61 -20.06 9.80
CA GLN A 409 14.68 -19.07 10.35
C GLN A 409 13.67 -18.68 9.27
N PHE A 410 12.44 -18.38 9.68
CA PHE A 410 11.46 -17.72 8.82
C PHE A 410 10.52 -16.85 9.64
N GLY A 411 9.90 -15.87 9.00
CA GLY A 411 8.93 -14.97 9.61
C GLY A 411 8.10 -14.25 8.56
N GLY A 412 6.91 -13.81 8.95
CA GLY A 412 5.98 -13.13 8.05
C GLY A 412 4.51 -13.36 8.44
N HIS A 413 3.64 -13.21 7.45
CA HIS A 413 2.19 -13.32 7.57
C HIS A 413 1.61 -14.22 6.48
N LYS A 414 0.29 -14.38 6.47
CA LYS A 414 -0.46 -15.26 5.56
C LYS A 414 -0.07 -15.14 4.07
N TYR A 415 0.28 -13.95 3.60
CA TYR A 415 0.53 -13.68 2.18
C TYR A 415 1.98 -13.36 1.81
N ALA A 416 2.87 -13.18 2.80
CA ALA A 416 4.26 -12.81 2.56
C ALA A 416 5.16 -13.29 3.71
N ALA A 417 6.33 -13.85 3.38
CA ALA A 417 7.30 -14.29 4.37
C ALA A 417 8.75 -14.13 3.88
N GLY A 418 9.68 -14.07 4.81
CA GLY A 418 11.12 -14.25 4.58
C GLY A 418 11.55 -15.62 5.10
N VAL A 419 12.37 -16.34 4.34
CA VAL A 419 12.86 -17.69 4.70
C VAL A 419 14.38 -17.70 4.58
N THR A 420 15.08 -18.33 5.51
CA THR A 420 16.53 -18.58 5.44
C THR A 420 16.78 -20.07 5.58
N ILE A 421 17.56 -20.65 4.67
CA ILE A 421 17.92 -22.07 4.66
C ILE A 421 19.43 -22.23 4.43
N LYS A 422 19.96 -23.42 4.70
CA LYS A 422 21.28 -23.81 4.19
C LYS A 422 21.16 -24.14 2.70
N GLU A 423 22.21 -23.84 1.94
CA GLU A 423 22.26 -24.12 0.49
C GLU A 423 22.06 -25.61 0.18
N GLU A 424 22.65 -26.50 0.99
CA GLU A 424 22.47 -27.96 0.89
C GLU A 424 21.02 -28.42 1.03
N ASN A 425 20.16 -27.63 1.68
CA ASN A 425 18.74 -27.95 1.89
C ASN A 425 17.83 -27.45 0.77
N TYR A 426 18.33 -26.68 -0.20
CA TYR A 426 17.49 -26.01 -1.21
C TYR A 426 16.58 -26.98 -1.98
N LYS A 427 17.16 -28.08 -2.48
CA LYS A 427 16.41 -29.07 -3.25
C LYS A 427 15.31 -29.74 -2.42
N ALA A 428 15.66 -30.21 -1.22
CA ALA A 428 14.71 -30.87 -0.32
C ALA A 428 13.59 -29.91 0.14
N PHE A 429 13.93 -28.64 0.42
CA PHE A 429 12.93 -27.62 0.73
C PHE A 429 11.98 -27.40 -0.45
N LYS A 430 12.50 -27.26 -1.67
CA LYS A 430 11.72 -27.02 -2.88
C LYS A 430 10.71 -28.15 -3.15
N GLU A 431 11.15 -29.40 -3.06
CA GLU A 431 10.30 -30.58 -3.26
C GLU A 431 9.20 -30.68 -2.18
N ASN A 432 9.56 -30.46 -0.91
CA ASN A 432 8.60 -30.52 0.20
C ASN A 432 7.57 -29.37 0.12
N PHE A 433 8.02 -28.16 -0.23
CA PHE A 433 7.12 -27.02 -0.39
C PHE A 433 6.14 -27.22 -1.55
N GLU A 434 6.60 -27.71 -2.70
CA GLU A 434 5.74 -28.05 -3.83
C GLU A 434 4.67 -29.09 -3.43
N ALA A 435 5.08 -30.19 -2.78
CA ALA A 435 4.15 -31.22 -2.33
C ALA A 435 3.10 -30.67 -1.36
N GLN A 436 3.52 -29.87 -0.39
CA GLN A 436 2.63 -29.26 0.60
C GLN A 436 1.61 -28.33 -0.06
N VAL A 437 2.05 -27.47 -0.99
CA VAL A 437 1.14 -26.56 -1.68
C VAL A 437 0.22 -27.34 -2.62
N ALA A 438 0.72 -28.29 -3.39
CA ALA A 438 -0.09 -29.11 -4.30
C ALA A 438 -1.23 -29.83 -3.58
N GLN A 439 -1.01 -30.29 -2.34
CA GLN A 439 -2.03 -30.93 -1.51
C GLN A 439 -3.06 -29.95 -0.94
N THR A 440 -2.68 -28.70 -0.69
CA THR A 440 -3.50 -27.75 0.10
C THR A 440 -4.14 -26.63 -0.72
N ILE A 441 -3.61 -26.32 -1.90
CA ILE A 441 -4.16 -25.28 -2.77
C ILE A 441 -5.42 -25.77 -3.48
N THR A 442 -6.47 -24.96 -3.43
CA THR A 442 -7.76 -25.28 -4.07
C THR A 442 -7.79 -24.80 -5.52
N ALA A 443 -8.67 -25.37 -6.36
CA ALA A 443 -8.84 -24.93 -7.75
C ALA A 443 -9.19 -23.43 -7.86
N VAL A 444 -10.06 -22.93 -6.99
CA VAL A 444 -10.47 -21.51 -6.94
C VAL A 444 -9.27 -20.59 -6.68
N GLN A 445 -8.30 -21.03 -5.86
CA GLN A 445 -7.08 -20.25 -5.58
C GLN A 445 -6.07 -20.24 -6.75
N LYS A 446 -6.22 -21.14 -7.72
CA LYS A 446 -5.39 -21.18 -8.94
C LYS A 446 -5.94 -20.30 -10.05
N GLU A 447 -7.13 -19.73 -9.89
CA GLU A 447 -7.78 -18.89 -10.90
C GLU A 447 -7.90 -17.45 -10.42
N GLN A 448 -7.51 -16.51 -11.28
CA GLN A 448 -7.73 -15.10 -11.01
C GLN A 448 -9.23 -14.77 -11.08
N ALA A 449 -9.76 -14.20 -10.00
CA ALA A 449 -11.13 -13.72 -9.92
C ALA A 449 -11.22 -12.19 -10.10
N LEU A 450 -12.29 -11.75 -10.76
CA LEU A 450 -12.66 -10.34 -10.89
C LEU A 450 -14.00 -10.10 -10.22
N GLU A 451 -13.98 -9.30 -9.16
CA GLU A 451 -15.20 -8.82 -8.50
C GLU A 451 -15.84 -7.71 -9.34
N ILE A 452 -17.09 -7.90 -9.72
CA ILE A 452 -17.86 -6.97 -10.55
C ILE A 452 -19.03 -6.43 -9.73
N ASP A 453 -19.12 -5.11 -9.64
CA ASP A 453 -20.13 -4.45 -8.82
C ASP A 453 -21.50 -4.50 -9.48
N LEU A 454 -21.61 -4.08 -10.75
CA LEU A 454 -22.90 -3.88 -11.40
C LEU A 454 -22.85 -4.10 -12.92
N ALA A 455 -23.96 -4.59 -13.49
CA ALA A 455 -24.22 -4.47 -14.92
C ALA A 455 -24.49 -2.99 -15.26
N LEU A 456 -23.91 -2.49 -16.34
CA LEU A 456 -24.11 -1.10 -16.76
C LEU A 456 -24.32 -1.01 -18.28
N PRO A 457 -25.51 -0.61 -18.75
CA PRO A 457 -25.71 -0.34 -20.17
C PRO A 457 -25.00 0.96 -20.57
N PHE A 458 -24.49 1.03 -21.80
CA PHE A 458 -23.75 2.20 -22.28
C PHE A 458 -24.59 3.47 -22.30
N THR A 459 -25.92 3.36 -22.43
CA THR A 459 -26.84 4.49 -22.34
C THR A 459 -26.85 5.17 -20.97
N SER A 460 -26.45 4.46 -19.90
CA SER A 460 -26.32 5.02 -18.55
C SER A 460 -24.96 5.70 -18.31
N ILE A 461 -24.00 5.51 -19.21
CA ILE A 461 -22.66 6.09 -19.08
C ILE A 461 -22.70 7.54 -19.53
N THR A 462 -22.83 8.45 -18.56
CA THR A 462 -22.90 9.90 -18.81
C THR A 462 -21.80 10.66 -18.08
N LEU A 463 -21.50 11.87 -18.53
CA LEU A 463 -20.61 12.79 -17.79
C LEU A 463 -21.18 13.15 -16.39
N LYS A 464 -22.50 13.09 -16.19
CA LYS A 464 -23.11 13.26 -14.86
C LYS A 464 -22.73 12.08 -13.95
N LEU A 465 -22.88 10.85 -14.41
CA LEU A 465 -22.49 9.65 -13.66
C LEU A 465 -20.99 9.70 -13.31
N LEU A 466 -20.12 9.98 -14.29
CA LEU A 466 -18.67 10.10 -14.06
C LEU A 466 -18.33 11.13 -12.97
N ARG A 467 -18.95 12.31 -13.00
CA ARG A 467 -18.71 13.36 -11.99
C ARG A 467 -19.09 12.94 -10.57
N VAL A 468 -20.14 12.12 -10.42
CA VAL A 468 -20.54 11.62 -9.09
C VAL A 468 -19.66 10.45 -8.67
N LEU A 469 -19.28 9.54 -9.58
CA LEU A 469 -18.33 8.46 -9.31
C LEU A 469 -16.98 9.00 -8.80
N LYS A 470 -16.48 10.10 -9.38
CA LYS A 470 -15.25 10.76 -8.91
C LYS A 470 -15.35 11.27 -7.47
N GLN A 471 -16.54 11.61 -6.97
CA GLN A 471 -16.71 12.03 -5.57
C GLN A 471 -16.59 10.84 -4.58
N MET A 472 -16.62 9.59 -5.07
CA MET A 472 -16.39 8.40 -4.25
C MET A 472 -14.90 8.13 -4.00
N GLU A 473 -14.01 8.87 -4.67
CA GLU A 473 -12.58 8.89 -4.37
C GLU A 473 -12.32 9.44 -2.95
N PRO A 474 -11.17 9.13 -2.32
CA PRO A 474 -10.09 8.26 -2.81
C PRO A 474 -10.49 6.78 -2.85
N PHE A 475 -10.08 6.09 -3.92
CA PHE A 475 -10.24 4.64 -4.05
C PHE A 475 -8.99 3.90 -3.55
N GLY A 476 -9.21 2.74 -2.93
CA GLY A 476 -8.18 1.84 -2.42
C GLY A 476 -8.77 0.55 -1.86
N PRO A 477 -8.03 -0.21 -1.04
CA PRO A 477 -8.58 -1.38 -0.33
C PRO A 477 -9.85 -1.01 0.44
N GLU A 478 -10.85 -1.90 0.42
CA GLU A 478 -12.20 -1.72 0.98
C GLU A 478 -13.05 -0.56 0.44
N ASN A 479 -12.48 0.35 -0.35
CA ASN A 479 -13.23 1.31 -1.18
C ASN A 479 -12.68 1.29 -2.61
N ARG A 480 -12.86 0.17 -3.31
CA ARG A 480 -12.34 0.02 -4.68
C ARG A 480 -13.11 0.90 -5.66
N SER A 481 -12.44 1.28 -6.75
CA SER A 481 -13.11 1.89 -7.91
C SER A 481 -14.13 0.90 -8.47
N PRO A 482 -15.37 1.33 -8.75
CA PRO A 482 -16.40 0.43 -9.26
C PRO A 482 -16.00 -0.25 -10.57
N ILE A 483 -16.22 -1.56 -10.63
CA ILE A 483 -16.05 -2.38 -11.83
C ILE A 483 -17.45 -2.72 -12.34
N PHE A 484 -17.72 -2.29 -13.56
CA PHE A 484 -18.96 -2.57 -14.27
C PHE A 484 -18.73 -3.64 -15.32
N TYR A 485 -19.82 -4.27 -15.76
CA TYR A 485 -19.79 -5.06 -16.98
C TYR A 485 -20.90 -4.72 -17.96
N THR A 486 -20.65 -4.99 -19.23
CA THR A 486 -21.63 -4.84 -20.31
C THR A 486 -21.51 -6.00 -21.28
N GLU A 487 -22.66 -6.56 -21.64
CA GLU A 487 -22.80 -7.63 -22.63
C GLU A 487 -23.31 -7.10 -23.97
N GLY A 488 -23.04 -7.87 -25.03
CA GLY A 488 -23.53 -7.55 -26.38
C GLY A 488 -22.80 -6.38 -27.03
N VAL A 489 -21.57 -6.06 -26.56
CA VAL A 489 -20.79 -4.95 -27.12
C VAL A 489 -20.01 -5.41 -28.35
N ARG A 490 -19.69 -4.48 -29.24
CA ARG A 490 -18.82 -4.73 -30.40
C ARG A 490 -17.79 -3.63 -30.53
N ASP A 491 -16.59 -3.97 -31.00
CA ASP A 491 -15.62 -2.95 -31.40
C ASP A 491 -16.11 -2.22 -32.66
N SER A 492 -15.91 -0.90 -32.72
CA SER A 492 -16.30 -0.04 -33.83
C SER A 492 -15.39 -0.18 -35.06
N GLY A 493 -14.50 -1.17 -35.09
CA GLY A 493 -13.41 -1.31 -36.06
C GLY A 493 -12.15 -0.51 -35.71
N TYR A 494 -12.02 -0.01 -34.47
CA TYR A 494 -10.89 0.82 -34.02
C TYR A 494 -9.80 0.03 -33.29
N ALA A 495 -10.06 -1.21 -32.90
CA ALA A 495 -9.16 -2.00 -32.06
C ALA A 495 -7.71 -2.03 -32.58
N LYS A 496 -6.76 -1.68 -31.70
CA LYS A 496 -5.33 -1.72 -31.98
C LYS A 496 -4.51 -1.96 -30.73
N LEU A 497 -3.30 -2.46 -30.93
CA LEU A 497 -2.29 -2.56 -29.88
C LEU A 497 -1.57 -1.22 -29.71
N VAL A 498 -1.27 -0.86 -28.47
CA VAL A 498 -0.51 0.34 -28.10
C VAL A 498 0.55 0.00 -27.05
N GLY A 499 1.48 0.92 -26.80
CA GLY A 499 2.68 0.67 -26.00
C GLY A 499 3.88 0.27 -26.88
N GLN A 500 5.09 0.45 -26.35
CA GLN A 500 6.34 0.14 -27.08
C GLN A 500 6.45 -1.35 -27.42
N ASP A 501 5.97 -2.20 -26.53
CA ASP A 501 5.92 -3.67 -26.60
C ASP A 501 4.61 -4.22 -27.18
N LYS A 502 3.66 -3.34 -27.54
CA LYS A 502 2.30 -3.71 -27.99
C LYS A 502 1.51 -4.56 -26.99
N SER A 503 1.82 -4.49 -25.69
CA SER A 503 1.15 -5.29 -24.66
C SER A 503 -0.24 -4.78 -24.26
N HIS A 504 -0.65 -3.60 -24.72
CA HIS A 504 -1.91 -2.96 -24.31
C HIS A 504 -2.94 -2.92 -25.44
N LEU A 505 -4.22 -3.06 -25.09
CA LEU A 505 -5.36 -3.01 -26.01
C LEU A 505 -6.03 -1.65 -25.97
N LYS A 506 -6.15 -0.97 -27.11
CA LYS A 506 -6.98 0.22 -27.28
C LYS A 506 -8.13 -0.09 -28.24
N ALA A 507 -9.36 0.23 -27.86
CA ALA A 507 -10.56 -0.11 -28.63
C ALA A 507 -11.64 0.99 -28.52
N ARG A 508 -12.71 0.86 -29.30
CA ARG A 508 -13.92 1.67 -29.15
C ARG A 508 -15.13 0.76 -29.19
N PHE A 509 -15.89 0.70 -28.10
CA PHE A 509 -17.03 -0.21 -28.01
C PHE A 509 -18.34 0.50 -28.30
N ILE A 510 -19.27 -0.23 -28.92
CA ILE A 510 -20.66 0.16 -29.17
C ILE A 510 -21.56 -0.91 -28.56
N GLN A 511 -22.68 -0.49 -27.96
CA GLN A 511 -23.76 -1.38 -27.52
C GLN A 511 -25.06 -0.95 -28.21
N GLY A 512 -25.62 -1.81 -29.08
CA GLY A 512 -26.81 -1.46 -29.86
C GLY A 512 -26.58 -0.20 -30.71
N SER A 513 -27.39 0.84 -30.48
CA SER A 513 -27.30 2.14 -31.15
C SER A 513 -26.53 3.21 -30.36
N SER A 514 -25.77 2.83 -29.32
CA SER A 514 -24.99 3.79 -28.54
C SER A 514 -23.90 4.47 -29.37
N SER A 515 -23.48 5.66 -28.98
CA SER A 515 -22.23 6.21 -29.51
C SER A 515 -21.03 5.35 -29.08
N PRO A 516 -19.95 5.28 -29.89
CA PRO A 516 -18.76 4.54 -29.49
C PRO A 516 -18.06 5.19 -28.29
N ILE A 517 -17.66 4.39 -27.30
CA ILE A 517 -16.90 4.85 -26.13
C ILE A 517 -15.46 4.36 -26.25
N ASN A 518 -14.49 5.25 -26.03
CA ASN A 518 -13.07 4.88 -26.05
C ASN A 518 -12.75 3.95 -24.88
N ALA A 519 -11.92 2.95 -25.12
CA ALA A 519 -11.47 2.01 -24.11
C ALA A 519 -9.96 1.75 -24.17
N ILE A 520 -9.36 1.54 -23.00
CA ILE A 520 -7.95 1.15 -22.83
C ILE A 520 -7.85 -0.01 -21.84
N GLY A 521 -7.14 -1.06 -22.23
CA GLY A 521 -6.84 -2.22 -21.40
C GLY A 521 -5.34 -2.41 -21.30
N PHE A 522 -4.77 -2.18 -20.12
CA PHE A 522 -3.36 -2.46 -19.87
C PHE A 522 -3.16 -3.97 -19.73
N SER A 523 -2.10 -4.49 -20.34
CA SER A 523 -1.78 -5.93 -20.38
C SER A 523 -2.88 -6.82 -20.98
N LEU A 524 -3.76 -6.26 -21.82
CA LEU A 524 -4.82 -7.01 -22.52
C LEU A 524 -4.54 -7.17 -24.02
N GLY A 525 -3.30 -6.92 -24.49
CA GLY A 525 -2.95 -6.96 -25.91
C GLY A 525 -3.26 -8.31 -26.56
N GLU A 526 -3.04 -9.42 -25.85
CA GLU A 526 -3.35 -10.77 -26.32
C GLU A 526 -4.84 -10.97 -26.62
N LYS A 527 -5.75 -10.19 -26.00
CA LYS A 527 -7.19 -10.30 -26.23
C LYS A 527 -7.67 -9.66 -27.54
N ILE A 528 -6.78 -9.03 -28.32
CA ILE A 528 -7.16 -8.37 -29.58
C ILE A 528 -7.83 -9.32 -30.60
N TYR A 529 -7.49 -10.62 -30.58
CA TYR A 529 -8.11 -11.59 -31.49
C TYR A 529 -9.63 -11.72 -31.27
N LEU A 530 -10.12 -11.52 -30.03
CA LEU A 530 -11.55 -11.54 -29.71
C LEU A 530 -12.29 -10.42 -30.45
N LEU A 531 -11.70 -9.22 -30.50
CA LEU A 531 -12.29 -8.07 -31.19
C LEU A 531 -12.27 -8.27 -32.72
N LYS A 532 -11.26 -8.95 -33.25
CA LYS A 532 -11.17 -9.26 -34.70
C LYS A 532 -12.26 -10.24 -35.17
N LYS A 533 -12.79 -11.09 -34.28
CA LYS A 533 -13.89 -12.04 -34.61
C LYS A 533 -15.21 -11.33 -34.92
N ARG A 534 -15.38 -10.06 -34.54
CA ARG A 534 -16.61 -9.25 -34.71
C ARG A 534 -17.89 -9.87 -34.11
N SER A 535 -17.76 -10.90 -33.29
CA SER A 535 -18.83 -11.42 -32.45
C SER A 535 -19.20 -10.41 -31.36
N PRO A 536 -20.43 -10.44 -30.82
CA PRO A 536 -20.74 -9.75 -29.59
C PRO A 536 -19.77 -10.22 -28.48
N LEU A 537 -19.29 -9.26 -27.70
CA LEU A 537 -18.36 -9.45 -26.60
C LEU A 537 -19.04 -9.09 -25.28
N ARG A 538 -18.43 -9.55 -24.20
CA ARG A 538 -18.68 -9.07 -22.86
C ARG A 538 -17.41 -8.38 -22.36
N ILE A 539 -17.56 -7.21 -21.75
CA ILE A 539 -16.43 -6.44 -21.21
C ILE A 539 -16.64 -6.09 -19.74
N ALA A 540 -15.58 -6.14 -18.95
CA ALA A 540 -15.53 -5.63 -17.59
C ALA A 540 -14.60 -4.42 -17.52
N TYR A 541 -15.03 -3.33 -16.88
CA TYR A 541 -14.32 -2.05 -16.93
C TYR A 541 -14.64 -1.13 -15.74
N SER A 542 -13.72 -0.22 -15.43
CA SER A 542 -14.02 0.98 -14.64
C SER A 542 -14.23 2.18 -15.58
N ILE A 543 -15.00 3.18 -15.14
CA ILE A 543 -15.22 4.41 -15.89
C ILE A 543 -14.19 5.45 -15.44
N GLU A 544 -13.44 6.00 -16.38
CA GLU A 544 -12.42 7.01 -16.11
C GLU A 544 -12.67 8.30 -16.91
N GLU A 545 -12.12 9.40 -16.38
CA GLU A 545 -12.06 10.69 -17.06
C GLU A 545 -10.83 10.73 -17.98
N ASN A 546 -11.05 11.07 -19.25
CA ASN A 546 -9.98 11.30 -20.21
C ASN A 546 -9.93 12.79 -20.58
N VAL A 547 -8.82 13.45 -20.25
CA VAL A 547 -8.55 14.86 -20.55
C VAL A 547 -7.56 14.94 -21.71
N TRP A 548 -7.98 15.50 -22.84
CA TRP A 548 -7.13 15.65 -24.03
C TRP A 548 -7.31 17.04 -24.65
N HIS A 549 -6.22 17.82 -24.73
CA HIS A 549 -6.23 19.24 -25.15
C HIS A 549 -7.35 20.07 -24.49
N GLY A 550 -7.55 19.90 -23.18
CA GLY A 550 -8.59 20.60 -22.41
C GLY A 550 -10.01 20.03 -22.55
N ASN A 551 -10.25 19.09 -23.47
CA ASN A 551 -11.55 18.43 -23.61
C ASN A 551 -11.66 17.24 -22.66
N VAL A 552 -12.76 17.18 -21.89
CA VAL A 552 -13.07 16.10 -20.96
C VAL A 552 -14.04 15.12 -21.62
N SER A 553 -13.70 13.84 -21.60
CA SER A 553 -14.49 12.76 -22.20
C SER A 553 -14.50 11.53 -21.29
N VAL A 554 -15.49 10.65 -21.50
CA VAL A 554 -15.52 9.34 -20.82
C VAL A 554 -14.61 8.35 -21.54
N GLN A 555 -13.85 7.57 -20.77
CA GLN A 555 -13.09 6.42 -21.24
C GLN A 555 -13.35 5.20 -20.36
N LEU A 556 -13.44 4.02 -20.96
CA LEU A 556 -13.51 2.75 -20.24
C LEU A 556 -12.10 2.23 -19.99
N ARG A 557 -11.75 1.97 -18.74
CA ARG A 557 -10.53 1.22 -18.43
C ARG A 557 -10.88 -0.25 -18.28
N LEU A 558 -10.57 -1.01 -19.31
CA LEU A 558 -10.84 -2.44 -19.38
C LEU A 558 -10.06 -3.17 -18.29
N LYS A 559 -10.77 -4.07 -17.61
CA LYS A 559 -10.24 -5.08 -16.70
C LYS A 559 -10.21 -6.43 -17.38
N ASP A 560 -11.23 -6.72 -18.19
CA ASP A 560 -11.29 -7.95 -18.95
C ASP A 560 -12.20 -7.86 -20.19
N VAL A 561 -11.99 -8.80 -21.13
CA VAL A 561 -12.78 -8.96 -22.37
C VAL A 561 -13.00 -10.45 -22.63
N GLU A 562 -14.24 -10.86 -22.87
CA GLU A 562 -14.65 -12.24 -23.21
C GLU A 562 -15.45 -12.30 -24.51
#